data_AF-X1AI42-F1
#
_entry.id   AF-X1AI42-F1
#
_cell.length_a   1.000
_cell.length_b   1.000
_cell.length_c   1.000
_cell.angle_alpha   90.00
_cell.angle_beta   90.00
_cell.angle_gamma   90.00
#
_symmetry.space_group_name_H-M   'P 1'
#
loop_
_entity.id
_entity.type
_entity.pdbx_description
1 polymer ?
#
loop_
_entity_poly.entity_id
_entity_poly.type
_entity_poly.pdbx_seq_one_letter_code
_entity_poly.pdbx_strand_id
1 'polypeptide(L)'
;MNDEILDIGVPRGLGSVQVGDVIQKSGRTSGYTSAEVIDINATVSVGYGSFEADFHNQIITDVVGDPGDSGSAVLDMNPNLVGLLFAGSEYVTIHNHIRNVLGAIGPVPPSPGEEAPLAVPLMLSNALLLLGLA
;
A
#
# COMPACT_ATOMS: atom_id res chain seq x y z
N MET A 1 7.57 2.83 20.48
CA MET A 1 6.60 2.23 19.53
C MET A 1 7.26 0.97 18.98
N ASN A 2 6.51 -0.10 18.75
CA ASN A 2 7.04 -1.31 18.11
C ASN A 2 6.79 -1.19 16.59
N ASP A 3 7.77 -1.57 15.78
CA ASP A 3 7.70 -1.47 14.32
C ASP A 3 6.96 -2.67 13.69
N GLU A 4 6.54 -3.63 14.52
CA GLU A 4 5.81 -4.82 14.12
C GLU A 4 4.33 -4.57 13.88
N ILE A 5 3.80 -5.21 12.84
CA ILE A 5 2.37 -5.43 12.68
C ILE A 5 1.99 -6.66 13.51
N LEU A 6 1.00 -6.51 14.39
CA LEU A 6 0.55 -7.58 15.30
C LEU A 6 0.27 -8.88 14.54
N ASP A 7 0.82 -10.00 15.03
CA ASP A 7 0.71 -11.36 14.47
C ASP A 7 1.36 -11.58 13.08
N ILE A 8 2.02 -10.58 12.50
CA ILE A 8 2.72 -10.68 11.21
C ILE A 8 4.23 -10.43 11.37
N GLY A 9 4.58 -9.40 12.13
CA GLY A 9 5.96 -8.94 12.33
C GLY A 9 6.29 -7.68 11.52
N VAL A 10 7.59 -7.43 11.35
CA VAL A 10 8.10 -6.21 10.70
C VAL A 10 7.95 -6.31 9.17
N PRO A 11 7.35 -5.31 8.50
CA PRO A 11 7.33 -5.22 7.05
C PRO A 11 8.75 -5.21 6.46
N ARG A 12 8.99 -6.02 5.42
CA ARG A 12 10.33 -6.21 4.80
C ARG A 12 10.61 -5.33 3.60
N GLY A 13 9.57 -4.74 3.01
CA GLY A 13 9.69 -3.95 1.79
C GLY A 13 8.36 -3.76 1.09
N LEU A 14 8.43 -3.41 -0.20
CA LEU A 14 7.26 -3.24 -1.07
C LEU A 14 7.14 -4.43 -2.03
N GLY A 15 5.95 -5.03 -2.08
CA GLY A 15 5.63 -6.14 -2.95
C GLY A 15 4.59 -5.78 -4.02
N SER A 16 4.20 -6.80 -4.77
CA SER A 16 3.01 -6.84 -5.64
C SER A 16 2.37 -8.19 -5.48
N VAL A 17 1.08 -8.28 -5.81
CA VAL A 17 0.32 -9.52 -5.81
C VAL A 17 -0.26 -9.80 -7.17
N GLN A 18 -0.52 -11.07 -7.43
CA GLN A 18 -1.25 -11.60 -8.57
C GLN A 18 -2.52 -12.31 -8.08
N VAL A 19 -3.46 -12.55 -9.00
CA VAL A 19 -4.62 -13.41 -8.71
C VAL A 19 -4.15 -14.80 -8.28
N GLY A 20 -4.71 -15.31 -7.20
CA GLY A 20 -4.33 -16.58 -6.57
C GLY A 20 -3.27 -16.47 -5.47
N ASP A 21 -2.61 -15.32 -5.31
CA ASP A 21 -1.69 -15.10 -4.19
C ASP A 21 -2.47 -14.98 -2.88
N VAL A 22 -1.87 -15.44 -1.78
CA VAL A 22 -2.41 -15.24 -0.42
C VAL A 22 -1.83 -13.97 0.18
N ILE A 23 -2.70 -13.11 0.71
CA ILE A 23 -2.32 -11.95 1.51
C ILE A 23 -2.75 -12.13 2.96
N GLN A 24 -2.15 -11.33 3.83
CA GLN A 24 -2.44 -11.28 5.25
C GLN A 24 -2.50 -9.83 5.73
N LYS A 25 -3.31 -9.59 6.75
CA LYS A 25 -3.37 -8.29 7.44
C LYS A 25 -3.71 -8.49 8.91
N SER A 26 -3.40 -7.47 9.71
CA SER A 26 -3.86 -7.36 11.08
C SER A 26 -4.61 -6.03 11.25
N GLY A 27 -5.89 -6.12 11.63
CA GLY A 27 -6.79 -4.98 11.78
C GLY A 27 -7.32 -4.82 13.20
N ARG A 28 -7.77 -3.61 13.54
CA ARG A 28 -8.28 -3.29 14.89
C ARG A 28 -9.47 -4.17 15.28
N THR A 29 -10.38 -4.43 14.34
CA THR A 29 -11.66 -5.09 14.60
C THR A 29 -11.53 -6.61 14.49
N SER A 30 -10.99 -7.13 13.38
CA SER A 30 -10.94 -8.58 13.17
C SER A 30 -9.58 -9.23 13.46
N GLY A 31 -8.56 -8.45 13.83
CA GLY A 31 -7.23 -8.96 14.12
C GLY A 31 -6.53 -9.54 12.88
N TYR A 32 -5.73 -10.59 13.09
CA TYR A 32 -5.05 -11.32 12.03
C TYR A 32 -6.02 -12.10 11.15
N THR A 33 -5.92 -11.89 9.84
CA THR A 33 -6.72 -12.55 8.82
C THR A 33 -5.90 -12.73 7.55
N SER A 34 -6.25 -13.71 6.71
CA SER A 34 -5.65 -13.93 5.40
C SER A 34 -6.68 -14.42 4.40
N ALA A 35 -6.44 -14.13 3.11
CA ALA A 35 -7.26 -14.62 2.02
C ALA A 35 -6.50 -14.62 0.69
N GLU A 36 -7.09 -15.30 -0.29
CA GLU A 36 -6.66 -15.29 -1.68
C GLU A 36 -7.08 -14.00 -2.40
N VAL A 37 -6.23 -13.53 -3.30
CA VAL A 37 -6.50 -12.43 -4.22
C VAL A 37 -7.35 -12.93 -5.39
N ILE A 38 -8.50 -12.29 -5.60
CA ILE A 38 -9.50 -12.60 -6.62
C ILE A 38 -9.26 -11.76 -7.89
N ASP A 39 -8.91 -10.48 -7.71
CA ASP A 39 -8.62 -9.54 -8.80
C ASP A 39 -7.57 -8.52 -8.34
N ILE A 40 -6.82 -7.95 -9.28
CA ILE A 40 -5.80 -6.93 -9.04
C ILE A 40 -6.05 -5.65 -9.84
N ASN A 41 -7.02 -5.63 -10.75
CA ASN A 41 -7.35 -4.46 -11.58
C ASN A 41 -8.87 -4.20 -11.61
N ALA A 42 -9.54 -4.42 -10.48
CA ALA A 42 -10.97 -4.20 -10.38
C ALA A 42 -11.32 -2.71 -10.46
N THR A 43 -12.50 -2.42 -11.02
CA THR A 43 -13.17 -1.13 -10.85
C THR A 43 -14.38 -1.34 -9.94
N VAL A 44 -14.46 -0.56 -8.86
CA VAL A 44 -15.51 -0.67 -7.84
C VAL A 44 -16.12 0.69 -7.54
N SER A 45 -17.44 0.75 -7.38
CA SER A 45 -18.12 1.92 -6.83
C SER A 45 -18.28 1.74 -5.33
N VAL A 46 -17.86 2.73 -4.54
CA VAL A 46 -17.96 2.73 -3.08
C VAL A 46 -18.87 3.87 -2.62
N GLY A 47 -19.89 3.52 -1.85
CA GLY A 47 -20.82 4.48 -1.27
C GLY A 47 -20.26 5.17 -0.03
N TYR A 48 -20.26 6.50 -0.04
CA TYR A 48 -19.90 7.37 1.08
C TYR A 48 -21.14 8.07 1.68
N GLY A 49 -22.27 7.37 1.65
CA GLY A 49 -23.56 7.88 2.13
C GLY A 49 -24.24 8.79 1.11
N SER A 50 -23.82 10.05 0.99
CA SER A 50 -24.46 11.03 0.12
C SER A 50 -23.96 11.02 -1.33
N PHE A 51 -22.84 10.33 -1.59
CA PHE A 51 -22.27 10.18 -2.92
C PHE A 51 -21.62 8.80 -3.06
N GLU A 52 -21.34 8.44 -4.31
CA GLU A 52 -20.52 7.28 -4.67
C GLU A 52 -19.23 7.76 -5.32
N ALA A 53 -18.16 7.00 -5.13
CA ALA A 53 -16.89 7.22 -5.80
C ALA A 53 -16.42 5.93 -6.47
N ASP A 54 -16.00 6.06 -7.73
CA ASP A 54 -15.42 4.97 -8.49
C ASP A 54 -13.91 4.88 -8.22
N PHE A 55 -13.46 3.67 -7.90
CA PHE A 55 -12.06 3.34 -7.69
C PHE A 55 -11.63 2.32 -8.73
N HIS A 56 -10.66 2.71 -9.55
CA HIS A 56 -10.06 1.85 -10.56
C HIS A 56 -8.76 1.24 -10.05
N ASN A 57 -8.35 0.11 -10.64
CA ASN A 57 -7.09 -0.55 -10.32
C ASN A 57 -7.01 -0.92 -8.82
N GLN A 58 -7.99 -1.69 -8.37
CA GLN A 58 -8.09 -2.16 -6.98
C GLN A 58 -7.78 -3.64 -6.88
N ILE A 59 -7.23 -4.03 -5.73
CA ILE A 59 -7.05 -5.43 -5.33
C ILE A 59 -8.32 -5.89 -4.62
N ILE A 60 -8.85 -7.03 -5.03
CA ILE A 60 -10.01 -7.69 -4.43
C ILE A 60 -9.56 -9.01 -3.81
N THR A 61 -9.99 -9.28 -2.59
CA THR A 61 -9.80 -10.57 -1.91
C THR A 61 -11.14 -11.11 -1.42
N ASP A 62 -11.17 -12.37 -0.97
CA ASP A 62 -12.24 -12.82 -0.08
C ASP A 62 -12.33 -11.92 1.16
N VAL A 63 -13.42 -12.07 1.92
CA VAL A 63 -13.66 -11.29 3.15
C VAL A 63 -12.54 -11.53 4.16
N VAL A 64 -11.72 -10.50 4.39
CA VAL A 64 -10.67 -10.48 5.42
C VAL A 64 -10.83 -9.33 6.39
N GLY A 65 -11.69 -8.34 6.10
CA GLY A 65 -11.82 -7.15 6.92
C GLY A 65 -13.24 -6.85 7.33
N ASP A 66 -13.36 -6.26 8.52
CA ASP A 66 -14.61 -5.73 9.06
C ASP A 66 -14.58 -4.20 9.16
N PRO A 67 -15.75 -3.54 9.33
CA PRO A 67 -15.79 -2.13 9.66
C PRO A 67 -14.86 -1.79 10.83
N GLY A 68 -13.93 -0.86 10.58
CA GLY A 68 -12.88 -0.50 11.53
C GLY A 68 -11.48 -1.04 11.23
N ASP A 69 -11.35 -1.96 10.28
CA ASP A 69 -10.06 -2.38 9.75
C ASP A 69 -9.56 -1.48 8.61
N SER A 70 -10.37 -0.51 8.15
CA SER A 70 -9.95 0.49 7.17
C SER A 70 -8.63 1.15 7.61
N GLY A 71 -7.65 1.16 6.71
CA GLY A 71 -6.29 1.62 6.99
C GLY A 71 -5.31 0.51 7.41
N SER A 72 -5.76 -0.73 7.56
CA SER A 72 -4.85 -1.86 7.83
C SER A 72 -3.92 -2.10 6.65
N ALA A 73 -2.64 -2.24 6.94
CA ALA A 73 -1.62 -2.66 5.99
C ALA A 73 -1.87 -4.11 5.56
N VAL A 74 -1.82 -4.35 4.25
CA VAL A 74 -1.96 -5.68 3.65
C VAL A 74 -0.59 -6.13 3.15
N LEU A 75 -0.18 -7.33 3.56
CA LEU A 75 1.13 -7.90 3.25
C LEU A 75 0.98 -9.21 2.50
N ASP A 76 1.98 -9.55 1.69
CA ASP A 76 2.12 -10.93 1.21
C ASP A 76 2.57 -11.88 2.35
N MET A 77 2.68 -13.18 2.05
CA MET A 77 3.15 -14.17 3.04
C MET A 77 4.64 -14.05 3.40
N ASN A 78 5.40 -13.18 2.72
CA ASN A 78 6.80 -12.86 3.02
C ASN A 78 6.93 -11.36 3.36
N PRO A 79 6.43 -10.95 4.53
CA PRO A 79 5.76 -9.68 4.84
C PRO A 79 6.23 -8.45 4.06
N ASN A 80 5.99 -8.40 2.75
CA ASN A 80 6.15 -7.20 1.95
C ASN A 80 4.80 -6.49 1.92
N LEU A 81 4.81 -5.18 2.06
CA LEU A 81 3.60 -4.37 1.97
C LEU A 81 3.11 -4.37 0.51
N VAL A 82 1.86 -4.75 0.29
CA VAL A 82 1.26 -4.88 -1.05
C VAL A 82 0.01 -4.02 -1.22
N GLY A 83 -0.72 -3.73 -0.15
CA GLY A 83 -1.92 -2.92 -0.23
C GLY A 83 -2.37 -2.24 1.05
N LEU A 84 -3.46 -1.49 0.91
CA LEU A 84 -4.12 -0.77 2.01
C LEU A 84 -5.62 -1.01 1.94
N LEU A 85 -6.17 -1.65 2.96
CA LEU A 85 -7.61 -1.92 3.07
C LEU A 85 -8.38 -0.60 3.21
N PHE A 86 -9.38 -0.36 2.37
CA PHE A 86 -10.19 0.86 2.48
C PHE A 86 -11.71 0.64 2.41
N ALA A 87 -12.17 -0.46 1.80
CA ALA A 87 -13.58 -0.76 1.66
C ALA A 87 -13.83 -2.28 1.68
N GLY A 88 -15.09 -2.68 1.78
CA GLY A 88 -15.50 -4.08 1.79
C GLY A 88 -17.01 -4.24 1.78
N SER A 89 -17.45 -5.47 1.60
CA SER A 89 -18.85 -5.91 1.66
C SER A 89 -18.93 -7.27 2.37
N GLU A 90 -20.11 -7.86 2.43
CA GLU A 90 -20.29 -9.24 2.91
C GLU A 90 -19.65 -10.30 2.00
N TYR A 91 -19.18 -9.92 0.80
CA TYR A 91 -18.63 -10.85 -0.20
C TYR A 91 -17.13 -10.69 -0.42
N VAL A 92 -16.60 -9.47 -0.32
CA VAL A 92 -15.21 -9.17 -0.69
C VAL A 92 -14.62 -8.07 0.19
N THR A 93 -13.30 -8.04 0.29
CA THR A 93 -12.56 -6.89 0.82
C THR A 93 -11.76 -6.22 -0.30
N ILE A 94 -11.69 -4.89 -0.26
CA ILE A 94 -11.13 -4.05 -1.32
C ILE A 94 -9.93 -3.28 -0.77
N HIS A 95 -8.82 -3.36 -1.51
CA HIS A 95 -7.55 -2.77 -1.13
C HIS A 95 -6.95 -1.94 -2.27
N ASN A 96 -6.36 -0.81 -1.92
CA ASN A 96 -5.52 -0.06 -2.85
C ASN A 96 -4.19 -0.78 -3.03
N HIS A 97 -3.59 -0.69 -4.23
CA HIS A 97 -2.17 -1.04 -4.39
C HIS A 97 -1.29 -0.08 -3.60
N ILE A 98 -0.38 -0.60 -2.78
CA ILE A 98 0.44 0.25 -1.91
C ILE A 98 1.28 1.25 -2.71
N ARG A 99 1.78 0.86 -3.88
CA ARG A 99 2.60 1.75 -4.71
C ARG A 99 1.84 3.00 -5.15
N ASN A 100 0.54 2.87 -5.43
CA ASN A 100 -0.32 4.01 -5.79
C ASN A 100 -0.52 4.93 -4.58
N VAL A 101 -0.74 4.35 -3.39
CA VAL A 101 -0.88 5.11 -2.14
C VAL A 101 0.39 5.89 -1.85
N LEU A 102 1.56 5.23 -1.87
CA LEU A 102 2.86 5.87 -1.62
C LEU A 102 3.17 6.95 -2.68
N GLY A 103 2.84 6.69 -3.95
CA GLY A 103 2.99 7.68 -5.02
C GLY A 103 2.13 8.93 -4.81
N ALA A 104 0.93 8.78 -4.25
CA ALA A 104 0.01 9.89 -3.99
C ALA A 104 0.41 10.76 -2.78
N ILE A 105 1.02 10.17 -1.75
CA ILE A 105 1.41 10.90 -0.53
C ILE A 105 2.82 11.51 -0.61
N GLY A 106 3.61 11.16 -1.62
CA GLY A 106 4.98 11.64 -1.82
C GLY A 106 6.04 10.79 -1.10
N PRO A 107 7.33 11.19 -1.17
CA PRO A 107 8.41 10.42 -0.57
C PRO A 107 8.20 10.27 0.93
N VAL A 108 8.33 9.04 1.43
CA VAL A 108 8.45 8.78 2.87
C VAL A 108 9.69 9.56 3.33
N PRO A 109 9.58 10.45 4.34
CA PRO A 109 10.74 11.09 4.92
C PRO A 109 11.73 9.99 5.35
N PRO A 110 13.03 10.14 5.08
CA PRO A 110 13.99 9.12 5.48
C PRO A 110 13.89 8.88 6.99
N SER A 111 14.14 7.65 7.40
CA SER A 111 14.27 7.32 8.82
C SER A 111 15.34 8.22 9.45
N PRO A 112 15.24 8.60 10.73
CA PRO A 112 16.28 9.38 11.38
C PRO A 112 17.65 8.69 11.22
N GLY A 113 18.51 9.24 10.36
CA GLY A 113 19.83 8.67 10.03
C GLY A 113 20.01 8.20 8.57
N GLU A 114 18.96 8.15 7.75
CA GLU A 114 19.09 8.01 6.29
C GLU A 114 19.16 9.40 5.63
N GLU A 115 20.17 9.64 4.80
CA GLU A 115 20.20 10.85 3.98
C GLU A 115 19.18 10.73 2.84
N ALA A 116 18.34 11.75 2.65
CA ALA A 116 17.44 11.80 1.51
C ALA A 116 18.27 11.72 0.21
N PRO A 117 17.86 10.92 -0.79
CA PRO A 117 18.57 10.86 -2.05
C PRO A 117 18.61 12.26 -2.67
N LEU A 118 19.82 12.76 -2.92
CA LEU A 118 20.04 14.03 -3.62
C LEU A 118 19.30 13.98 -4.95
N ALA A 119 18.39 14.94 -5.16
CA ALA A 119 17.61 15.00 -6.39
C ALA A 119 18.57 15.10 -7.61
N VAL A 120 18.46 14.13 -8.52
CA VAL A 120 19.25 14.02 -9.77
C VAL A 120 19.39 15.34 -10.56
N PRO A 121 18.39 16.26 -10.62
CA PRO A 121 18.54 17.53 -11.32
C PRO A 121 19.66 18.44 -10.77
N LEU A 122 20.01 18.35 -9.47
CA LEU A 122 21.09 19.16 -8.89
C LEU A 122 22.48 18.68 -9.33
N MET A 123 22.65 17.39 -9.60
CA MET A 123 23.94 16.83 -10.02
C MET A 123 24.33 17.25 -11.44
N LEU A 124 23.35 17.37 -12.35
CA LEU A 124 23.60 17.83 -13.72
C LEU A 124 23.98 19.32 -13.77
N SER A 125 23.33 20.15 -12.95
CA SER A 125 23.61 21.59 -12.89
C SER A 125 25.05 21.89 -12.48
N ASN A 126 25.52 21.25 -11.40
CA ASN A 126 26.89 21.46 -10.92
C ASN A 126 27.95 20.85 -11.84
N ALA A 127 27.66 19.71 -12.49
CA ALA A 127 28.59 19.10 -13.45
C ALA A 127 28.73 19.93 -14.73
N LEU A 128 27.65 20.51 -15.27
CA LEU A 128 27.73 21.43 -16.41
C LEU A 128 28.46 22.73 -16.05
N LEU A 129 28.27 23.25 -14.82
CA LEU A 129 28.95 24.45 -14.35
C LEU A 129 30.47 24.22 -14.18
N LEU A 130 30.89 23.03 -13.73
CA LEU A 130 32.31 22.65 -13.63
C LEU A 130 32.95 22.36 -15.00
N LEU A 131 32.16 21.92 -15.99
CA LEU A 131 32.64 21.64 -17.35
C LEU A 131 32.57 22.86 -18.29
N GLY A 132 32.07 24.01 -17.82
CA GLY A 132 32.02 25.26 -18.59
C GLY A 132 31.14 25.20 -19.84
N LEU A 133 30.13 24.31 -19.85
CA LEU A 133 29.25 24.06 -21.01
C LEU A 133 27.92 24.84 -20.92
N ALA A 134 27.91 26.02 -20.32
CA ALA A 134 26.74 26.91 -20.25
C ALA A 134 26.72 27.92 -21.41
#